data_AF-A0A966J2Q3-F1
#
_entry.id   AF-A0A966J2Q3-F1
#
_cell.length_a   1.000
_cell.length_b   1.000
_cell.length_c   1.000
_cell.angle_alpha   90.00
_cell.angle_beta   90.00
_cell.angle_gamma   90.00
#
_symmetry.space_group_name_H-M   'P 1'
#
loop_
_entity.id
_entity.type
_entity.pdbx_description
1 polymer ?
#
loop_
_entity_poly.entity_id
_entity_poly.type
_entity_poly.pdbx_seq_one_letter_code
_entity_poly.pdbx_strand_id
1 'polypeptide(L)' 'MNESPEIQRLLEAPAPDCVELMRHGSKSFFAASRLLPARHRDAAVSLYAFCRVADDEVDGSGASPDTLAALHRRLDA' A
#
# COMPACT_ATOMS: atom_id res chain seq x y z
N MET A 1 9.21 -23.74 -13.45
CA MET A 1 8.04 -22.84 -13.39
C MET A 1 8.57 -21.48 -13.00
N ASN A 2 8.74 -20.58 -13.98
CA ASN A 2 9.18 -19.22 -13.72
C ASN A 2 7.91 -18.37 -13.57
N GLU A 3 7.71 -17.74 -12.41
CA GLU A 3 6.51 -16.93 -12.19
C GLU A 3 6.54 -15.68 -13.09
N SER A 4 5.36 -15.17 -13.44
CA SER A 4 5.23 -14.00 -14.33
C SER A 4 5.92 -12.78 -13.69
N PRO A 5 6.55 -11.86 -14.46
CA PRO A 5 7.22 -10.67 -13.92
C PRO A 5 6.33 -9.81 -13.01
N GLU A 6 5.03 -9.82 -13.24
CA GLU A 6 4.04 -9.14 -12.39
C GLU A 6 3.95 -9.76 -10.99
N ILE A 7 3.97 -11.10 -10.91
CA ILE A 7 4.03 -11.82 -9.64
C ILE A 7 5.36 -11.48 -8.95
N GLN A 8 6.45 -11.40 -9.70
CA GLN A 8 7.78 -11.09 -9.15
C GLN A 8 7.83 -9.72 -8.43
N ARG A 9 7.21 -8.67 -8.99
CA ARG A 9 7.08 -7.36 -8.31
C ARG A 9 6.23 -7.42 -7.04
N LEU A 10 5.17 -8.24 -7.04
CA LEU A 10 4.32 -8.48 -5.88
C LEU A 10 5.00 -9.34 -4.79
N LEU A 11 6.12 -9.99 -5.12
CA LEU A 11 6.94 -10.78 -4.18
C LEU A 11 8.03 -9.94 -3.50
N GLU A 12 8.20 -8.67 -3.88
CA GLU A 12 9.10 -7.76 -3.17
C GLU A 12 8.54 -7.46 -1.78
N ALA A 13 9.40 -7.57 -0.76
CA ALA A 13 9.01 -7.22 0.59
C ALA A 13 8.62 -5.72 0.64
N PRO A 14 7.58 -5.35 1.40
CA PRO A 14 7.17 -3.95 1.51
C PRO A 14 8.30 -3.12 2.11
N ALA A 15 8.41 -1.87 1.67
CA ALA A 15 9.34 -0.93 2.28
C ALA A 15 9.05 -0.80 3.79
N PRO A 16 10.07 -0.60 4.65
CA PRO A 16 9.87 -0.46 6.09
C PRO A 16 8.82 0.60 6.47
N ASP A 17 8.75 1.70 5.73
CA ASP A 17 7.78 2.76 5.94
C ASP A 17 6.34 2.29 5.71
N CYS A 18 6.10 1.38 4.76
CA CYS A 18 4.77 0.79 4.54
C CYS A 18 4.32 -0.04 5.74
N VAL A 19 5.24 -0.79 6.35
CA VAL A 19 4.96 -1.57 7.56
C VAL A 19 4.58 -0.66 8.72
N GLU A 20 5.30 0.46 8.90
CA GLU A 20 5.02 1.41 9.98
C GLU A 20 3.74 2.21 9.76
N LEU A 21 3.42 2.58 8.50
CA LEU A 21 2.14 3.17 8.14
C LEU A 21 0.98 2.27 8.53
N MET A 22 1.07 0.97 8.24
CA MET A 22 0.02 0.01 8.59
C MET A 22 -0.06 -0.26 10.08
N ARG A 23 1.08 -0.43 10.76
CA ARG A 23 1.16 -0.66 12.20
C ARG A 23 0.46 0.44 12.99
N HIS A 24 0.61 1.69 12.59
CA HIS A 24 0.03 2.83 13.27
C HIS A 24 -1.37 3.20 12.73
N GLY A 25 -1.59 3.08 11.42
CA GLY A 25 -2.85 3.45 10.78
C GLY A 25 -4.01 2.52 11.10
N SER A 26 -3.77 1.22 11.32
CA SER A 26 -4.82 0.27 11.70
C SER A 26 -4.29 -0.94 12.44
N LYS A 27 -4.39 -0.93 13.77
CA LYS A 27 -3.96 -2.03 14.64
C LYS A 27 -4.69 -3.35 14.35
N SER A 28 -5.99 -3.28 14.04
CA SER A 28 -6.82 -4.45 13.73
C SER A 28 -6.43 -5.05 12.37
N PHE A 29 -6.26 -4.23 11.34
CA PHE A 29 -5.83 -4.69 10.02
C PHE A 29 -4.40 -5.22 10.06
N PHE A 30 -3.50 -4.55 10.80
CA PHE A 30 -2.14 -5.03 11.03
C PHE A 30 -2.11 -6.41 11.68
N ALA A 31 -2.94 -6.64 12.71
CA ALA A 31 -3.06 -7.96 13.32
C ALA A 31 -3.65 -8.99 12.35
N ALA A 32 -4.72 -8.66 11.63
CA ALA A 32 -5.38 -9.58 10.70
C ALA A 32 -4.47 -9.98 9.53
N SER A 33 -3.65 -9.06 9.02
CA SER A 33 -2.71 -9.33 7.92
C SER A 33 -1.70 -10.43 8.24
N ARG A 34 -1.41 -10.67 9.53
CA ARG A 34 -0.49 -11.74 9.96
C ARG A 34 -1.04 -13.13 9.72
N LEU A 35 -2.34 -13.27 9.49
CA LEU A 35 -2.98 -14.53 9.10
C LEU A 35 -2.73 -14.88 7.62
N LEU A 36 -2.30 -13.91 6.81
CA LEU A 36 -2.02 -14.13 5.39
C LEU A 36 -0.66 -14.82 5.20
N PRO A 37 -0.52 -15.70 4.20
CA PRO A 37 0.79 -16.16 3.74
C PRO A 37 1.69 -14.98 3.38
N ALA A 38 3.00 -15.10 3.61
CA ALA A 38 3.96 -14.00 3.49
C ALA A 38 3.77 -13.15 2.22
N ARG A 39 3.71 -13.78 1.05
CA ARG A 39 3.49 -13.10 -0.24
C ARG A 39 2.24 -12.19 -0.28
N HIS A 40 1.14 -12.61 0.34
CA HIS A 40 -0.09 -11.83 0.32
C HIS A 40 -0.09 -10.75 1.38
N ARG A 41 0.52 -11.02 2.53
CA ARG A 41 0.71 -10.02 3.59
C ARG A 41 1.54 -8.86 3.06
N ASP A 42 2.62 -9.16 2.36
CA ASP A 42 3.56 -8.17 1.84
C ASP A 42 2.88 -7.25 0.81
N ALA A 43 2.12 -7.84 -0.14
CA ALA A 43 1.26 -7.09 -1.06
C ALA A 43 0.19 -6.24 -0.33
N ALA A 44 -0.47 -6.81 0.69
CA ALA A 44 -1.50 -6.10 1.47
C ALA A 44 -0.93 -4.92 2.25
N VAL A 45 0.29 -5.02 2.78
CA VAL A 45 0.98 -3.93 3.48
C VAL A 45 1.29 -2.77 2.52
N SER A 46 1.82 -3.07 1.34
CA SER A 46 2.11 -2.04 0.32
C SER A 46 0.84 -1.33 -0.15
N LEU A 47 -0.22 -2.10 -0.43
CA LEU A 47 -1.52 -1.53 -0.82
C LEU A 47 -2.12 -0.67 0.30
N TYR A 48 -2.10 -1.15 1.54
CA TYR A 48 -2.59 -0.39 2.69
C TYR A 48 -1.85 0.95 2.82
N ALA A 49 -0.52 0.92 2.72
CA ALA A 49 0.30 2.12 2.84
C ALA A 49 -0.03 3.15 1.75
N PHE A 50 -0.21 2.71 0.50
CA PHE A 50 -0.67 3.59 -0.58
C PHE A 50 -2.02 4.22 -0.26
N CYS A 51 -3.03 3.40 0.08
CA CYS A 51 -4.36 3.90 0.41
C CYS A 51 -4.33 4.88 1.57
N ARG A 52 -3.55 4.61 2.62
CA ARG A 52 -3.45 5.52 3.77
C ARG A 52 -2.92 6.90 3.39
N VAL A 53 -1.89 6.96 2.54
CA VAL A 53 -1.34 8.23 2.04
C VAL A 53 -2.33 8.93 1.11
N ALA A 54 -3.01 8.17 0.25
CA ALA A 54 -4.05 8.71 -0.63
C ALA A 54 -5.20 9.32 0.19
N ASP A 55 -5.68 8.64 1.22
CA ASP A 55 -6.73 9.13 2.11
C ASP A 55 -6.31 10.45 2.78
N ASP A 56 -5.08 10.53 3.31
CA ASP A 56 -4.56 11.77 3.93
C ASP A 56 -4.49 12.94 2.92
N GLU A 57 -4.13 12.67 1.66
CA GLU A 57 -4.06 13.69 0.61
C GLU A 57 -5.44 14.17 0.15
N VAL A 58 -6.43 13.27 0.11
CA VAL A 58 -7.79 13.59 -0.35
C VAL A 58 -8.63 14.20 0.77
N ASP A 59 -8.41 13.81 2.02
CA ASP A 59 -9.12 14.35 3.19
C ASP A 59 -8.56 15.71 3.65
N GLY A 60 -7.36 16.09 3.19
CA GLY A 60 -6.73 17.36 3.49
C GLY A 60 -7.50 18.56 2.93
N SER A 61 -7.49 19.68 3.66
CA SER A 61 -8.18 20.93 3.26
C SER A 61 -7.67 21.57 1.95
N GLY A 62 -6.53 21.09 1.42
CA GLY A 62 -5.94 21.49 0.15
C GLY A 62 -6.21 20.53 -1.01
N ALA A 63 -7.05 19.52 -0.84
CA ALA A 63 -7.39 18.59 -1.90
C ALA A 63 -8.02 19.33 -3.09
N SER A 64 -7.54 19.01 -4.29
CA SER A 64 -8.02 19.57 -5.55
C SER A 64 -8.16 18.46 -6.59
N PRO A 65 -8.80 18.72 -7.74
CA PRO A 65 -8.83 17.75 -8.84
C PRO A 65 -7.44 17.24 -9.27
N ASP A 66 -6.38 18.05 -9.09
CA ASP A 66 -5.01 17.67 -9.42
C ASP A 66 -4.43 16.62 -8.45
N THR A 67 -4.95 16.54 -7.22
CA THR A 67 -4.55 15.53 -6.22
C THR A 67 -4.82 14.12 -6.75
N LEU A 68 -6.02 13.88 -7.30
CA LEU A 68 -6.37 12.58 -7.87
C LEU A 68 -5.52 12.23 -9.09
N ALA A 69 -5.24 13.21 -9.96
CA ALA A 69 -4.37 12.99 -11.12
C ALA A 69 -2.93 12.65 -10.69
N ALA A 70 -2.42 13.25 -9.61
CA ALA A 70 -1.12 12.93 -9.05
C ALA A 70 -1.09 11.52 -8.42
N LEU A 71 -2.13 11.14 -7.67
CA LEU A 71 -2.26 9.80 -7.10
C LEU A 71 -2.31 8.71 -8.17
N HIS A 72 -3.01 8.96 -9.29
CA HIS A 72 -3.07 8.02 -10.41
C HIS A 72 -1.68 7.81 -11.04
N ARG A 73 -0.95 8.89 -11.31
CA ARG A 73 0.44 8.80 -11.81
C ARG A 73 1.38 8.03 -10.88
N ARG A 74 1.15 8.07 -9.57
CA ARG A 74 1.95 7.32 -8.58
C ARG A 74 1.66 5.82 -8.58
N LEU A 75 0.46 5.40 -9.01
CA LEU A 75 0.10 3.98 -9.13
C LEU A 75 0.69 3.34 -10.39
N ASP A 76 0.83 4.11 -11.46
CA ASP A 76 1.31 3.63 -12.77
C ASP A 76 2.86 3.68 -12.93
N ALA A 77 3.56 4.32 -11.99
CA ALA A 77 5.02 4.48 -11.99
C ALA A 77 5.74 3.26 -11.40
#